data_AF-A0A4R3W0U6-F1
#
_entry.id   AF-A0A4R3W0U6-F1
#
_cell.length_a   1.000
_cell.length_b   1.000
_cell.length_c   1.000
_cell.angle_alpha   90.00
_cell.angle_beta   90.00
_cell.angle_gamma   90.00
#
_symmetry.space_group_name_H-M   'P 1'
#
loop_
_entity.id
_entity.type
_entity.pdbx_description
1 polymer ?
#
loop_
_entity_poly.entity_id
_entity_poly.type
_entity_poly.pdbx_seq_one_letter_code
_entity_poly.pdbx_strand_id
1 'polypeptide(L)'
;MKERIYFKTRPRFGKAQHPFDIGMPFFWWKGHYDLHFLKRLYERTQDEFGAYYDHHLQFFLQENKEASESEFFRHVNDIVSDELNKLIADDKRESKSKHKSIVQQKKKLRAFLDHLVSIDQWNVSRTKDEIIAEKESEIKELKEIVVQLTKELKEAQKLETEGYIDIPEGYVLTVVDLFVKLRKQDLKDGRELVFSQFATVWIKMICRYFRENKQPISTDTIQRYFPADLRDLKKKYAEVPSKNRLFDIVPAKKRRL
;
A
#
# COMPACT_ATOMS: atom_id res chain seq x y z
N MET A 1 13.09 -5.44 40.86
CA MET A 1 12.16 -5.26 39.72
C MET A 1 10.75 -5.42 40.26
N LYS A 2 9.85 -4.43 40.10
CA LYS A 2 8.46 -4.57 40.58
C LYS A 2 7.78 -5.67 39.77
N GLU A 3 7.01 -6.51 40.44
CA GLU A 3 6.24 -7.56 39.80
C GLU A 3 5.11 -6.97 38.96
N ARG A 4 5.02 -7.38 37.68
CA ARG A 4 3.98 -6.94 36.76
C ARG A 4 2.64 -7.59 37.09
N ILE A 5 1.56 -6.84 36.96
CA ILE A 5 0.19 -7.34 37.14
C ILE A 5 -0.46 -7.52 35.78
N TYR A 6 -0.60 -8.76 35.32
CA TYR A 6 -1.06 -9.10 33.95
C TYR A 6 -2.58 -9.07 33.78
N PHE A 7 -3.35 -9.50 34.78
CA PHE A 7 -4.78 -9.76 34.61
C PHE A 7 -5.63 -9.03 35.64
N LYS A 8 -6.73 -8.47 35.16
CA LYS A 8 -7.76 -7.85 35.98
C LYS A 8 -8.54 -8.89 36.78
N THR A 9 -8.50 -8.77 38.10
CA THR A 9 -9.15 -9.69 39.03
C THR A 9 -10.49 -9.16 39.52
N ARG A 10 -11.38 -10.08 39.92
CA ARG A 10 -12.63 -9.73 40.60
C ARG A 10 -12.35 -9.14 41.99
N PRO A 11 -13.21 -8.22 42.48
CA PRO A 11 -13.12 -7.75 43.86
C PRO A 11 -13.21 -8.92 44.86
N ARG A 12 -12.46 -8.83 45.97
CA ARG A 12 -12.41 -9.85 47.02
C ARG A 12 -13.79 -10.17 47.62
N PHE A 13 -14.66 -9.16 47.67
CA PHE A 13 -16.04 -9.27 48.11
C PHE A 13 -16.91 -8.42 47.17
N GLY A 14 -17.65 -9.05 46.27
CA GLY A 14 -18.53 -8.34 45.33
C GLY A 14 -18.86 -9.12 44.06
N LYS A 15 -19.81 -8.58 43.28
CA LYS A 15 -20.08 -9.06 41.92
C LYS A 15 -18.91 -8.68 41.01
N ALA A 16 -18.65 -9.50 39.99
CA ALA A 16 -17.68 -9.14 38.97
C ALA A 16 -18.12 -7.84 38.29
N GLN A 17 -17.18 -6.91 38.11
CA GLN A 17 -17.46 -5.64 37.45
C GLN A 17 -17.49 -5.81 35.93
N HIS A 18 -16.75 -6.80 35.43
CA HIS A 18 -16.76 -7.20 34.03
C HIS A 18 -16.90 -8.73 33.89
N PRO A 19 -17.58 -9.25 32.86
CA PRO A 19 -17.69 -10.70 32.61
C PRO A 19 -16.32 -11.39 32.48
N PHE A 20 -15.31 -10.66 32.02
CA PHE A 20 -13.95 -11.16 31.79
C PHE A 20 -13.03 -11.09 33.01
N ASP A 21 -13.46 -10.50 34.13
CA ASP A 21 -12.61 -10.46 35.33
C ASP A 21 -12.30 -11.88 35.83
N ILE A 22 -11.01 -12.14 36.05
CA ILE A 22 -10.53 -13.44 36.52
C ILE A 22 -10.74 -13.61 38.03
N GLY A 23 -10.73 -14.86 38.51
CA GLY A 23 -10.86 -15.13 39.94
C GLY A 23 -9.71 -14.52 40.75
N MET A 24 -9.97 -14.18 42.01
CA MET A 24 -8.93 -13.78 42.95
C MET A 24 -8.37 -15.02 43.64
N PRO A 25 -7.05 -15.32 43.53
CA PRO A 25 -6.44 -16.40 44.28
C PRO A 25 -6.58 -16.16 45.78
N PHE A 26 -6.87 -17.21 46.55
CA PHE A 26 -6.96 -17.10 48.02
C PHE A 26 -5.59 -16.85 48.68
N PHE A 27 -4.46 -17.04 47.96
CA PHE A 27 -3.08 -16.82 48.44
C PHE A 27 -2.14 -16.31 47.33
N TRP A 28 -1.06 -15.63 47.74
CA TRP A 28 -0.13 -14.81 46.93
C TRP A 28 0.89 -15.62 46.10
N TRP A 29 0.43 -16.50 45.22
CA TRP A 29 1.31 -17.25 44.31
C TRP A 29 0.99 -16.92 42.85
N LYS A 30 1.99 -16.41 42.13
CA LYS A 30 1.89 -15.81 40.78
C LYS A 30 1.19 -16.70 39.75
N GLY A 31 1.44 -18.01 39.76
CA GLY A 31 0.87 -18.97 38.81
C GLY A 31 -0.65 -19.15 38.91
N HIS A 32 -1.31 -18.68 39.98
CA HIS A 32 -2.77 -18.78 40.06
C HIS A 32 -3.48 -17.82 39.11
N TYR A 33 -2.90 -16.66 38.80
CA TYR A 33 -3.54 -15.71 37.90
C TYR A 33 -3.59 -16.24 36.46
N ASP A 34 -2.51 -16.86 35.98
CA ASP A 34 -2.47 -17.53 34.67
C ASP A 34 -3.49 -18.67 34.60
N LEU A 35 -3.58 -19.50 35.66
CA LEU A 35 -4.58 -20.56 35.74
C LEU A 35 -6.02 -20.02 35.77
N HIS A 36 -6.26 -18.90 36.45
CA HIS A 36 -7.57 -18.27 36.46
C HIS A 36 -7.92 -17.65 35.10
N PHE A 37 -6.94 -17.09 34.38
CA PHE A 37 -7.08 -16.63 33.00
C PHE A 37 -7.45 -17.81 32.08
N LEU A 38 -6.73 -18.93 32.14
CA LEU A 38 -7.01 -20.13 31.34
C LEU A 38 -8.39 -20.72 31.68
N LYS A 39 -8.75 -20.77 32.96
CA LYS A 39 -10.08 -21.24 33.40
C LYS A 39 -11.20 -20.39 32.81
N ARG A 40 -11.04 -19.06 32.79
CA ARG A 40 -12.00 -18.14 32.18
C ARG A 40 -12.04 -18.29 30.67
N LEU A 41 -10.88 -18.48 30.03
CA LEU A 41 -10.77 -18.72 28.60
C LEU A 41 -11.57 -19.96 28.15
N TYR A 42 -11.55 -21.05 28.93
CA TYR A 42 -12.33 -22.27 28.62
C TYR A 42 -13.85 -22.04 28.61
N GLU A 43 -14.33 -21.02 29.32
CA GLU A 43 -15.74 -20.64 29.37
C GLU A 43 -16.14 -19.70 28.23
N ARG A 44 -15.18 -19.18 27.43
CA ARG A 44 -15.44 -18.21 26.36
C ARG A 44 -15.74 -18.86 25.02
N THR A 45 -16.51 -18.18 24.17
CA THR A 45 -16.68 -18.49 22.75
C THR A 45 -15.61 -17.80 21.89
N GLN A 46 -15.43 -18.24 20.64
CA GLN A 46 -14.35 -17.72 19.78
C GLN A 46 -14.54 -16.23 19.44
N ASP A 47 -15.78 -15.78 19.29
CA ASP A 47 -16.17 -14.38 19.10
C ASP A 47 -15.85 -13.50 20.32
N GLU A 48 -15.75 -14.07 21.52
CA GLU A 48 -15.36 -13.35 22.73
C GLU A 48 -13.84 -13.24 22.91
N PHE A 49 -13.01 -13.96 22.13
CA PHE A 49 -11.57 -14.04 22.35
C PHE A 49 -10.86 -12.70 22.27
N GLY A 50 -11.18 -11.89 21.25
CA GLY A 50 -10.60 -10.55 21.10
C GLY A 50 -10.96 -9.64 22.27
N ALA A 51 -12.25 -9.55 22.60
CA ALA A 51 -12.72 -8.72 23.71
C ALA A 51 -12.15 -9.19 25.07
N TYR A 52 -11.95 -10.50 25.25
CA TYR A 52 -11.31 -11.08 26.43
C TYR A 52 -9.83 -10.73 26.53
N TYR A 53 -9.10 -10.83 25.43
CA TYR A 53 -7.70 -10.42 25.34
C TYR A 53 -7.53 -8.91 25.60
N ASP A 54 -8.30 -8.08 24.90
CA ASP A 54 -8.24 -6.62 24.99
C ASP A 54 -8.56 -6.11 26.39
N HIS A 55 -9.55 -6.71 27.07
CA HIS A 55 -9.88 -6.34 28.46
C HIS A 55 -8.70 -6.46 29.40
N HIS A 56 -7.91 -7.52 29.24
CA HIS A 56 -6.73 -7.75 30.06
C HIS A 56 -5.53 -6.94 29.59
N LEU A 57 -5.35 -6.74 28.29
CA LEU A 57 -4.32 -5.85 27.74
C LEU A 57 -4.50 -4.42 28.25
N GLN A 58 -5.71 -3.87 28.16
CA GLN A 58 -6.00 -2.50 28.62
C GLN A 58 -5.72 -2.34 30.11
N PHE A 59 -6.11 -3.32 30.92
CA PHE A 59 -5.77 -3.33 32.34
C PHE A 59 -4.26 -3.41 32.59
N PHE A 60 -3.55 -4.28 31.87
CA PHE A 60 -2.10 -4.42 31.99
C PHE A 60 -1.36 -3.11 31.67
N LEU A 61 -1.73 -2.43 30.59
CA LEU A 61 -1.12 -1.15 30.22
C LEU A 61 -1.42 -0.04 31.25
N GLN A 62 -2.62 -0.06 31.85
CA GLN A 62 -3.00 0.91 32.88
C GLN A 62 -2.21 0.74 34.18
N GLU A 63 -2.03 -0.50 34.64
CA GLU A 63 -1.35 -0.80 35.91
C GLU A 63 0.19 -0.81 35.77
N ASN A 64 0.72 -1.00 34.56
CA ASN A 64 2.15 -1.15 34.30
C ASN A 64 2.64 -0.05 33.34
N LYS A 65 2.92 1.15 33.87
CA LYS A 65 3.30 2.37 33.10
C LYS A 65 4.47 2.23 32.11
N GLU A 66 5.37 1.28 32.34
CA GLU A 66 6.55 1.02 31.49
C GLU A 66 6.42 -0.27 30.67
N ALA A 67 5.23 -0.86 30.59
CA ALA A 67 5.01 -2.08 29.83
C ALA A 67 4.54 -1.80 28.41
N SER A 68 4.84 -2.74 27.51
CA SER A 68 4.40 -2.71 26.11
C SER A 68 3.33 -3.77 25.83
N GLU A 69 2.55 -3.55 24.77
CA GLU A 69 1.61 -4.56 24.26
C GLU A 69 2.32 -5.87 23.90
N SER A 70 3.54 -5.80 23.37
CA SER A 70 4.36 -6.97 23.04
C SER A 70 4.76 -7.80 24.26
N GLU A 71 4.95 -7.17 25.43
CA GLU A 71 5.25 -7.86 26.68
C GLU A 71 4.02 -8.67 27.13
N PHE A 72 2.83 -8.07 27.05
CA PHE A 72 1.58 -8.75 27.36
C PHE A 72 1.28 -9.88 26.37
N PHE A 73 1.41 -9.62 25.07
CA PHE A 73 1.18 -10.61 24.02
C PHE A 73 2.06 -11.84 24.24
N ARG A 74 3.35 -11.64 24.50
CA ARG A 74 4.29 -12.74 24.76
C ARG A 74 3.88 -13.56 25.97
N HIS A 75 3.56 -12.91 27.10
CA HIS A 75 3.10 -13.60 28.30
C HIS A 75 1.84 -14.44 28.02
N VAL A 76 0.84 -13.86 27.35
CA VAL A 76 -0.40 -14.58 27.01
C VAL A 76 -0.14 -15.75 26.05
N ASN A 77 0.74 -15.56 25.06
CA ASN A 77 1.10 -16.62 24.14
C ASN A 77 1.81 -17.78 24.86
N ASP A 78 2.78 -17.47 25.72
CA ASP A 78 3.56 -18.44 26.49
C ASP A 78 2.63 -19.28 27.39
N ILE A 79 1.75 -18.66 28.20
CA ILE A 79 0.87 -19.41 29.11
C ILE A 79 -0.11 -20.34 28.38
N VAL A 80 -0.60 -19.92 27.21
CA VAL A 80 -1.55 -20.71 26.42
C VAL A 80 -0.83 -21.88 25.74
N SER A 81 0.36 -21.62 25.20
CA SER A 81 1.22 -22.63 24.59
C SER A 81 1.71 -23.67 25.60
N ASP A 82 2.15 -23.24 26.77
CA ASP A 82 2.61 -24.11 27.85
C ASP A 82 1.50 -25.02 28.38
N GLU A 83 0.30 -24.48 28.63
CA GLU A 83 -0.84 -25.29 29.06
C GLU A 83 -1.28 -26.27 27.97
N LEU A 84 -1.22 -25.88 26.68
CA LEU A 84 -1.51 -26.79 25.58
C LEU A 84 -0.51 -27.96 25.55
N ASN A 85 0.78 -27.66 25.68
CA ASN A 85 1.84 -28.67 25.72
C ASN A 85 1.67 -29.62 26.91
N LYS A 86 1.34 -29.07 28.09
CA LYS A 86 1.04 -29.84 29.28
C LYS A 86 -0.17 -30.76 29.09
N LEU A 87 -1.28 -30.26 28.54
CA LEU A 87 -2.46 -31.07 28.24
C LEU A 87 -2.21 -32.14 27.17
N ILE A 88 -1.27 -31.91 26.25
CA ILE A 88 -0.82 -32.92 25.29
C ILE A 88 -0.06 -34.03 26.01
N ALA A 89 0.87 -33.68 26.91
CA ALA A 89 1.64 -34.64 27.70
C ALA A 89 0.78 -35.44 28.71
N ASP A 90 -0.23 -34.79 29.31
CA ASP A 90 -1.09 -35.37 30.34
C ASP A 90 -2.22 -36.27 29.79
N ASP A 91 -2.39 -36.36 28.46
CA ASP A 91 -3.47 -37.12 27.82
C ASP A 91 -3.22 -38.64 27.80
N LYS A 92 -3.12 -39.25 28.99
CA LYS A 92 -2.80 -40.68 29.18
C LYS A 92 -3.99 -41.64 28.96
N ARG A 93 -5.16 -41.14 28.52
CA ARG A 93 -6.41 -41.91 28.25
C ARG A 93 -6.92 -42.82 29.40
N GLU A 94 -6.44 -42.62 30.63
CA GLU A 94 -6.78 -43.43 31.81
C GLU A 94 -8.25 -43.31 32.25
N SER A 95 -8.94 -42.22 31.88
CA SER A 95 -10.36 -41.99 32.19
C SER A 95 -11.08 -41.32 31.04
N LYS A 96 -12.23 -41.87 30.64
CA LYS A 96 -13.07 -41.34 29.54
C LYS A 96 -13.55 -39.91 29.80
N SER A 97 -13.91 -39.59 31.04
CA SER A 97 -14.37 -38.25 31.42
C SER A 97 -13.22 -37.23 31.38
N LYS A 98 -12.06 -37.59 31.96
CA LYS A 98 -10.85 -36.76 31.96
C LYS A 98 -10.36 -36.51 30.53
N HIS A 99 -10.28 -37.55 29.71
CA HIS A 99 -9.90 -37.45 28.30
C HIS A 99 -10.83 -36.50 27.53
N LYS A 100 -12.16 -36.62 27.69
CA LYS A 100 -13.12 -35.72 27.06
C LYS A 100 -12.89 -34.25 27.45
N SER A 101 -12.59 -33.97 28.72
CA SER A 101 -12.27 -32.61 29.18
C SER A 101 -10.99 -32.08 28.55
N ILE A 102 -9.91 -32.87 28.56
CA ILE A 102 -8.61 -32.48 27.96
C ILE A 102 -8.78 -32.19 26.46
N VAL A 103 -9.53 -33.02 25.72
CA VAL A 103 -9.79 -32.79 24.29
C VAL A 103 -10.49 -31.45 24.05
N GLN A 104 -11.50 -31.10 24.86
CA GLN A 104 -12.21 -29.82 24.72
C GLN A 104 -11.30 -28.64 25.07
N GLN A 105 -10.51 -28.75 26.14
CA GLN A 105 -9.54 -27.71 26.53
C GLN A 105 -8.49 -27.50 25.44
N LYS A 106 -7.89 -28.58 24.89
CA LYS A 106 -6.95 -28.49 23.76
C LYS A 106 -7.57 -27.79 22.55
N LYS A 107 -8.83 -28.09 22.22
CA LYS A 107 -9.54 -27.42 21.13
C LYS A 107 -9.70 -25.92 21.39
N LYS A 108 -10.00 -25.53 22.63
CA LYS A 108 -10.12 -24.13 23.02
C LYS A 108 -8.79 -23.39 22.98
N LEU A 109 -7.72 -23.97 23.52
CA LEU A 109 -6.39 -23.34 23.48
C LEU A 109 -5.89 -23.17 22.05
N ARG A 110 -6.05 -24.18 21.19
CA ARG A 110 -5.70 -24.06 19.76
C ARG A 110 -6.45 -22.93 19.08
N ALA A 111 -7.78 -22.87 19.27
CA ALA A 111 -8.57 -21.79 18.70
C ALA A 111 -8.16 -20.40 19.23
N PHE A 112 -7.71 -20.31 20.49
CA PHE A 112 -7.22 -19.05 21.05
C PHE A 112 -5.82 -18.70 20.52
N LEU A 113 -4.94 -19.68 20.34
CA LEU A 113 -3.65 -19.48 19.66
C LEU A 113 -3.85 -19.00 18.22
N ASP A 114 -4.80 -19.58 17.47
CA ASP A 114 -5.15 -19.12 16.12
C ASP A 114 -5.58 -17.64 16.12
N HIS A 115 -6.34 -17.24 17.14
CA HIS A 115 -6.69 -15.83 17.34
C HIS A 115 -5.46 -14.97 17.65
N LEU A 116 -4.56 -15.42 18.55
CA LEU A 116 -3.32 -14.69 18.85
C LEU A 116 -2.44 -14.52 17.59
N VAL A 117 -2.32 -15.55 16.75
CA VAL A 117 -1.61 -15.48 15.46
C VAL A 117 -2.22 -14.39 14.57
N SER A 118 -3.55 -14.28 14.54
CA SER A 118 -4.24 -13.28 13.70
C SER A 118 -4.00 -11.83 14.11
N ILE A 119 -3.60 -11.59 15.36
CA ILE A 119 -3.29 -10.26 15.90
C ILE A 119 -1.79 -10.06 16.18
N ASP A 120 -0.95 -11.05 15.87
CA ASP A 120 0.49 -11.00 16.16
C ASP A 120 1.23 -10.08 15.19
N GLN A 121 1.55 -8.89 15.68
CA GLN A 121 2.37 -7.92 14.95
C GLN A 121 3.87 -8.06 15.26
N TRP A 122 4.22 -8.93 16.20
CA TRP A 122 5.57 -9.05 16.76
C TRP A 122 6.28 -10.34 16.35
N ASN A 123 5.62 -11.20 15.58
CA ASN A 123 6.11 -12.52 15.17
C ASN A 123 6.53 -13.39 16.35
N VAL A 124 5.83 -13.28 17.49
CA VAL A 124 6.04 -14.12 18.67
C VAL A 124 5.51 -15.54 18.43
N SER A 125 4.44 -15.70 17.65
CA SER A 125 3.84 -17.01 17.37
C SER A 125 4.46 -17.75 16.19
N ARG A 126 5.37 -17.12 15.43
CA ARG A 126 5.96 -17.67 14.21
C ARG A 126 7.39 -18.13 14.44
N THR A 127 7.75 -19.23 13.78
CA THR A 127 9.13 -19.69 13.75
C THR A 127 9.98 -18.76 12.88
N LYS A 128 11.29 -18.70 13.16
CA LYS A 128 12.24 -17.95 12.31
C LYS A 128 12.18 -18.43 10.86
N ASP A 129 12.02 -19.74 10.65
CA ASP A 129 12.00 -20.35 9.33
C ASP A 129 10.76 -19.93 8.52
N GLU A 130 9.58 -19.83 9.15
CA GLU A 130 8.35 -19.34 8.50
C GLU A 130 8.47 -17.87 8.09
N ILE A 131 9.16 -17.04 8.90
CA ILE A 131 9.40 -15.63 8.58
C ILE A 131 10.40 -15.52 7.41
N ILE A 132 11.47 -16.32 7.45
CA ILE A 132 12.49 -16.34 6.39
C ILE A 132 11.87 -16.78 5.06
N ALA A 133 11.11 -17.87 5.05
CA ALA A 133 10.49 -18.38 3.82
C ALA A 133 9.53 -17.37 3.17
N GLU A 134 8.71 -16.68 3.98
CA GLU A 134 7.84 -15.62 3.46
C GLU A 134 8.64 -14.46 2.88
N LYS A 135 9.67 -13.99 3.59
CA LYS A 135 10.51 -12.88 3.13
C LYS A 135 11.31 -13.25 1.88
N GLU A 136 11.78 -14.48 1.75
CA GLU A 136 12.44 -14.96 0.54
C GLU A 136 11.49 -15.01 -0.67
N SER A 137 10.22 -15.40 -0.46
CA SER A 137 9.19 -15.34 -1.51
C SER A 137 8.93 -13.90 -1.95
N GLU A 138 8.74 -12.98 -1.01
CA GLU A 138 8.54 -11.56 -1.28
C GLU A 138 9.73 -10.96 -2.05
N ILE A 139 10.97 -11.29 -1.66
CA ILE A 139 12.18 -10.86 -2.36
C ILE A 139 12.21 -11.37 -3.80
N LYS A 140 11.78 -12.62 -4.04
CA LYS A 140 11.75 -13.19 -5.38
C LYS A 140 10.75 -12.46 -6.27
N GLU A 141 9.52 -12.25 -5.78
CA GLU A 141 8.47 -11.54 -6.51
C GLU A 141 8.89 -10.11 -6.85
N LEU A 142 9.45 -9.38 -5.86
CA LEU A 142 9.93 -8.01 -6.08
C LEU A 142 11.06 -7.96 -7.12
N LYS A 143 11.97 -8.93 -7.13
CA LYS A 143 13.03 -9.01 -8.15
C LYS A 143 12.46 -9.23 -9.55
N GLU A 144 11.44 -10.07 -9.70
CA GLU A 144 10.78 -10.31 -10.99
C GLU A 144 10.10 -9.02 -11.51
N ILE A 145 9.42 -8.28 -10.62
CA ILE A 145 8.80 -6.99 -10.95
C ILE A 145 9.87 -5.98 -11.40
N VAL A 146 10.99 -5.88 -10.69
CA VAL A 146 12.08 -4.96 -11.05
C VAL A 146 12.64 -5.27 -12.43
N VAL A 147 12.82 -6.55 -12.77
CA VAL A 147 13.27 -6.97 -14.11
C VAL A 147 12.28 -6.55 -15.18
N GLN A 148 10.98 -6.79 -14.94
CA GLN A 148 9.92 -6.44 -15.89
C GLN A 148 9.82 -4.92 -16.12
N LEU A 149 9.77 -4.14 -15.05
CA LEU A 149 9.71 -2.67 -15.14
C LEU A 149 10.94 -2.08 -15.81
N THR A 150 12.12 -2.65 -15.55
CA THR A 150 13.36 -2.21 -16.22
C THR A 150 13.29 -2.46 -17.73
N LYS A 151 12.70 -3.58 -18.15
CA LYS A 151 12.51 -3.90 -19.56
C LYS A 151 11.53 -2.94 -20.22
N GLU A 152 10.37 -2.70 -19.60
CA GLU A 152 9.36 -1.76 -20.10
C GLU A 152 9.92 -0.34 -20.22
N LEU A 153 10.71 0.10 -19.25
CA LEU A 153 11.36 1.41 -19.28
C LEU A 153 12.35 1.52 -20.44
N LYS A 154 13.18 0.50 -20.68
CA LYS A 154 14.08 0.47 -21.84
C LYS A 154 13.32 0.50 -23.17
N GLU A 155 12.20 -0.21 -23.26
CA GLU A 155 11.36 -0.20 -24.47
C GLU A 155 10.71 1.17 -24.70
N ALA A 156 10.17 1.80 -23.65
CA ALA A 156 9.60 3.13 -23.71
C ALA A 156 10.64 4.20 -24.10
N GLN A 157 11.88 4.06 -23.63
CA GLN A 157 12.98 4.97 -23.92
C GLN A 157 13.62 4.77 -25.30
N LYS A 158 13.30 3.69 -26.03
CA LYS A 158 13.96 3.35 -27.30
C LYS A 158 13.90 4.45 -28.37
N LEU A 159 12.82 5.24 -28.36
CA LEU A 159 12.62 6.36 -29.29
C LEU A 159 12.85 7.73 -28.63
N GLU A 160 13.28 7.73 -27.37
CA GLU A 160 13.69 8.97 -26.70
C GLU A 160 15.07 9.38 -27.21
N THR A 161 15.24 10.68 -27.38
CA THR A 161 16.52 11.31 -27.71
C THR A 161 16.82 12.34 -26.65
N GLU A 162 18.07 12.38 -26.19
CA GLU A 162 18.56 13.42 -25.26
C GLU A 162 18.73 14.77 -25.97
N GLY A 163 18.82 14.76 -27.30
CA GLY A 163 19.01 15.95 -28.11
C GLY A 163 17.74 16.77 -28.28
N TYR A 164 17.93 18.08 -28.44
CA TYR A 164 16.88 19.03 -28.80
C TYR A 164 17.31 19.86 -30.02
N ILE A 165 16.31 20.41 -30.71
CA ILE A 165 16.48 21.36 -31.80
C ILE A 165 16.40 22.77 -31.21
N ASP A 166 17.48 23.54 -31.35
CA ASP A 166 17.51 24.90 -30.84
C ASP A 166 16.97 25.90 -31.86
N ILE A 167 16.06 26.76 -31.41
CA ILE A 167 15.45 27.85 -32.18
C ILE A 167 16.16 29.14 -31.79
N PRO A 168 16.58 29.98 -32.75
CA PRO A 168 17.12 31.30 -32.43
C PRO A 168 16.15 32.15 -31.61
N GLU A 169 16.70 32.98 -30.73
CA GLU A 169 15.92 33.85 -29.84
C GLU A 169 14.91 34.72 -30.61
N GLY A 170 13.64 34.71 -30.18
CA GLY A 170 12.55 35.48 -30.78
C GLY A 170 11.83 34.77 -31.92
N TYR A 171 12.25 33.56 -32.31
CA TYR A 171 11.69 32.82 -33.45
C TYR A 171 10.81 31.63 -33.06
N VAL A 172 10.55 31.37 -31.77
CA VAL A 172 9.64 30.28 -31.36
C VAL A 172 8.27 30.38 -32.03
N LEU A 173 7.67 31.57 -32.06
CA LEU A 173 6.36 31.76 -32.68
C LEU A 173 6.38 31.55 -34.20
N THR A 174 7.53 31.78 -34.84
CA THR A 174 7.71 31.48 -36.27
C THR A 174 7.67 29.97 -36.52
N VAL A 175 8.29 29.17 -35.64
CA VAL A 175 8.23 27.71 -35.73
C VAL A 175 6.83 27.19 -35.39
N VAL A 176 6.15 27.79 -34.40
CA VAL A 176 4.76 27.47 -34.07
C VAL A 176 3.83 27.73 -35.27
N ASP A 177 4.02 28.85 -35.98
CA ASP A 177 3.25 29.16 -37.19
C ASP A 177 3.37 28.06 -38.26
N LEU A 178 4.59 27.54 -38.48
CA LEU A 178 4.82 26.43 -39.39
C LEU A 178 4.03 25.17 -39.00
N PHE A 179 4.02 24.81 -37.71
CA PHE A 179 3.24 23.67 -37.23
C PHE A 179 1.72 23.91 -37.35
N VAL A 180 1.25 25.12 -37.08
CA VAL A 180 -0.15 25.51 -37.28
C VAL A 180 -0.54 25.43 -38.75
N LYS A 181 0.34 25.87 -39.67
CA LYS A 181 0.14 25.76 -41.11
C LYS A 181 0.15 24.32 -41.58
N LEU A 182 1.05 23.49 -41.05
CA LEU A 182 1.14 22.06 -41.37
C LEU A 182 -0.18 21.33 -41.03
N ARG A 183 -0.73 21.61 -39.85
CA ARG A 183 -2.02 21.08 -39.40
C ARG A 183 -3.20 21.47 -40.31
N LYS A 184 -3.11 22.59 -41.02
CA LYS A 184 -4.18 23.09 -41.91
C LYS A 184 -4.04 22.61 -43.36
N GLN A 185 -3.02 21.83 -43.69
CA GLN A 185 -2.82 21.34 -45.05
C GLN A 185 -3.73 20.16 -45.36
N ASP A 186 -4.35 20.19 -46.53
CA ASP A 186 -5.12 19.08 -47.08
C ASP A 186 -4.39 18.46 -48.28
N LEU A 187 -4.54 17.15 -48.42
CA LEU A 187 -4.19 16.39 -49.61
C LEU A 187 -5.21 16.66 -50.72
N LYS A 188 -4.83 16.34 -51.96
CA LYS A 188 -5.66 16.58 -53.15
C LYS A 188 -7.01 15.86 -53.13
N ASP A 189 -7.12 14.80 -52.33
CA ASP A 189 -8.32 14.01 -52.11
C ASP A 189 -9.17 14.51 -50.92
N GLY A 190 -8.79 15.64 -50.33
CA GLY A 190 -9.53 16.29 -49.23
C GLY A 190 -9.24 15.72 -47.84
N ARG A 191 -8.27 14.79 -47.70
CA ARG A 191 -7.81 14.32 -46.39
C ARG A 191 -6.77 15.26 -45.79
N GLU A 192 -6.76 15.45 -44.48
CA GLU A 192 -5.72 16.23 -43.80
C GLU A 192 -4.34 15.59 -44.02
N LEU A 193 -3.32 16.43 -44.26
CA LEU A 193 -1.93 15.97 -44.43
C LEU A 193 -1.40 15.31 -43.14
N VAL A 194 -1.72 15.91 -42.00
CA VAL A 194 -1.38 15.42 -40.66
C VAL A 194 -2.56 15.65 -39.73
N PHE A 195 -2.89 14.63 -38.94
CA PHE A 195 -3.97 14.69 -37.96
C PHE A 195 -3.46 14.25 -36.58
N SER A 196 -4.03 14.87 -35.53
CA SER A 196 -3.81 14.47 -34.14
C SER A 196 -5.16 14.40 -33.44
N GLN A 197 -5.43 13.30 -32.72
CA GLN A 197 -6.66 13.17 -31.92
C GLN A 197 -6.81 14.30 -30.88
N PHE A 198 -5.71 14.79 -30.32
CA PHE A 198 -5.69 15.88 -29.36
C PHE A 198 -4.66 16.95 -29.73
N ALA A 199 -5.04 18.22 -29.64
CA ALA A 199 -4.13 19.34 -29.91
C ALA A 199 -2.88 19.34 -28.99
N THR A 200 -2.99 18.76 -27.79
CA THR A 200 -1.90 18.61 -26.82
C THR A 200 -0.71 17.81 -27.35
N VAL A 201 -0.90 16.96 -28.38
CA VAL A 201 0.20 16.23 -29.03
C VAL A 201 1.23 17.20 -29.61
N TRP A 202 0.78 18.25 -30.31
CA TRP A 202 1.65 19.27 -30.88
C TRP A 202 2.41 20.04 -29.81
N ILE A 203 1.72 20.43 -28.73
CA ILE A 203 2.32 21.16 -27.60
C ILE A 203 3.44 20.32 -26.98
N LYS A 204 3.16 19.06 -26.65
CA LYS A 204 4.14 18.15 -26.04
C LYS A 204 5.32 17.90 -26.97
N MET A 205 5.08 17.68 -28.26
CA MET A 205 6.13 17.48 -29.24
C MET A 205 7.06 18.70 -29.33
N ILE A 206 6.50 19.91 -29.47
CA ILE A 206 7.28 21.15 -29.55
C ILE A 206 8.08 21.36 -28.26
N CYS A 207 7.45 21.33 -27.10
CA CYS A 207 8.12 21.56 -25.81
C CYS A 207 9.12 20.45 -25.45
N ARG A 208 8.96 19.23 -25.98
CA ARG A 208 9.89 18.13 -25.74
C ARG A 208 11.15 18.24 -26.59
N TYR A 209 10.99 18.50 -27.90
CA TYR A 209 12.10 18.41 -28.85
C TYR A 209 12.69 19.76 -29.26
N PHE A 210 12.06 20.88 -28.92
CA PHE A 210 12.56 22.21 -29.27
C PHE A 210 12.93 23.04 -28.03
N ARG A 211 13.90 23.92 -28.21
CA ARG A 211 14.37 24.93 -27.25
C ARG A 211 14.47 26.29 -27.93
N GLU A 212 14.45 27.36 -27.16
CA GLU A 212 14.76 28.71 -27.67
C GLU A 212 16.03 29.19 -26.99
N ASN A 213 17.08 29.44 -27.77
CA ASN A 213 18.39 29.84 -27.24
C ASN A 213 18.84 28.93 -26.07
N LYS A 214 18.71 27.62 -26.27
CA LYS A 214 18.98 26.52 -25.33
C LYS A 214 18.06 26.46 -24.11
N GLN A 215 17.05 27.33 -24.02
CA GLN A 215 16.11 27.36 -22.91
C GLN A 215 14.82 26.57 -23.20
N PRO A 216 14.23 25.91 -22.20
CA PRO A 216 12.94 25.25 -22.31
C PRO A 216 11.83 26.19 -22.76
N ILE A 217 11.03 25.75 -23.74
CA ILE A 217 9.86 26.48 -24.20
C ILE A 217 8.69 26.19 -23.25
N SER A 218 8.07 27.24 -22.70
CA SER A 218 6.92 27.11 -21.81
C SER A 218 5.69 26.50 -22.50
N THR A 219 5.09 25.49 -21.88
CA THR A 219 3.85 24.86 -22.36
C THR A 219 2.69 25.83 -22.46
N ASP A 220 2.57 26.74 -21.49
CA ASP A 220 1.47 27.70 -21.40
C ASP A 220 1.52 28.73 -22.53
N THR A 221 2.74 29.06 -22.98
CA THR A 221 2.96 29.94 -24.13
C THR A 221 2.47 29.27 -25.41
N ILE A 222 2.82 28.01 -25.61
CA ILE A 222 2.49 27.28 -26.85
C ILE A 222 1.02 26.87 -26.91
N GLN A 223 0.42 26.53 -25.77
CA GLN A 223 -0.95 26.03 -25.69
C GLN A 223 -1.99 26.96 -26.33
N ARG A 224 -1.76 28.28 -26.27
CA ARG A 224 -2.67 29.30 -26.80
C ARG A 224 -2.82 29.24 -28.33
N TYR A 225 -1.86 28.65 -29.03
CA TYR A 225 -1.83 28.59 -30.49
C TYR A 225 -2.36 27.27 -31.07
N PHE A 226 -2.64 26.27 -30.22
CA PHE A 226 -3.14 24.96 -30.63
C PHE A 226 -4.55 24.70 -30.09
N PRO A 227 -5.60 25.22 -30.75
CA PRO A 227 -6.98 25.00 -30.33
C PRO A 227 -7.43 23.56 -30.54
N ALA A 228 -8.32 23.09 -29.65
CA ALA A 228 -8.93 21.77 -29.75
C ALA A 228 -9.79 21.64 -31.01
N ASP A 229 -10.55 22.70 -31.35
CA ASP A 229 -11.29 22.81 -32.60
C ASP A 229 -10.84 24.05 -33.37
N LEU A 230 -10.48 23.88 -34.64
CA LEU A 230 -10.12 24.95 -35.56
C LEU A 230 -11.35 25.80 -35.96
N ARG A 231 -12.56 25.26 -35.80
CA ARG A 231 -13.84 25.86 -36.21
C ARG A 231 -14.55 26.61 -35.08
N ASP A 232 -14.20 26.33 -33.81
CA ASP A 232 -14.74 27.02 -32.62
C ASP A 232 -13.61 27.67 -31.80
N LEU A 233 -13.08 28.78 -32.31
CA LEU A 233 -12.05 29.58 -31.65
C LEU A 233 -12.66 30.46 -30.55
N LYS A 234 -13.12 29.85 -29.45
CA LYS A 234 -13.54 30.61 -28.25
C LYS A 234 -12.37 31.44 -27.68
N LYS A 235 -12.70 32.43 -26.85
CA LYS A 235 -11.84 33.49 -26.24
C LYS A 235 -10.47 33.08 -25.63
N LYS A 236 -10.09 31.81 -25.59
CA LYS A 236 -8.82 31.31 -25.02
C LYS A 236 -7.70 31.09 -26.04
N TYR A 237 -7.96 31.28 -27.33
CA TYR A 237 -7.00 31.01 -28.40
C TYR A 237 -6.46 32.29 -29.03
N ALA A 238 -5.17 32.28 -29.36
CA ALA A 238 -4.47 33.38 -30.00
C ALA A 238 -4.04 32.97 -31.41
N GLU A 239 -4.23 33.86 -32.37
CA GLU A 239 -3.53 33.73 -33.64
C GLU A 239 -2.06 34.10 -33.49
N VAL A 240 -1.18 33.45 -34.26
CA VAL A 240 0.23 33.84 -34.30
C VAL A 240 0.33 35.25 -34.89
N PRO A 241 1.05 36.21 -34.26
CA PRO A 241 1.17 37.57 -34.78
C PRO A 241 1.77 37.61 -36.18
N SER A 242 1.29 38.50 -37.05
CA SER A 242 1.74 38.60 -38.45
C SER A 242 3.25 38.77 -38.60
N LYS A 243 3.91 39.49 -37.67
CA LYS A 243 5.37 39.67 -37.63
C LYS A 243 6.16 38.36 -37.49
N ASN A 244 5.53 37.29 -37.02
CA ASN A 244 6.12 35.98 -36.84
C ASN A 244 5.71 34.99 -37.95
N ARG A 245 4.82 35.36 -38.88
CA ARG A 245 4.40 34.53 -40.01
C ARG A 245 5.36 34.67 -41.20
N LEU A 246 6.60 34.22 -41.02
CA LEU A 246 7.69 34.52 -41.96
C LEU A 246 7.81 33.54 -43.15
N PHE A 247 7.19 32.36 -43.05
CA PHE A 247 7.33 31.28 -44.04
C PHE A 247 5.97 30.68 -44.39
N ASP A 248 5.80 30.23 -45.64
CA ASP A 248 4.59 29.56 -46.12
C ASP A 248 4.86 28.12 -46.58
N ILE A 249 3.82 27.29 -46.47
CA ILE A 249 3.81 25.91 -46.98
C ILE A 249 2.97 25.92 -48.26
N VAL A 250 3.62 25.71 -49.40
CA VAL A 250 2.97 25.72 -50.72
C VAL A 250 3.07 24.36 -51.40
N PRO A 251 2.03 23.90 -52.11
CA PRO A 251 2.10 22.66 -52.89
C PRO A 251 3.19 22.73 -53.95
N ALA A 252 3.95 21.65 -54.11
CA ALA A 252 4.93 21.55 -55.19
C ALA A 252 4.24 21.63 -56.57
N LYS A 253 4.88 22.34 -57.52
CA LYS A 253 4.43 22.34 -58.92
C LYS A 253 4.38 20.90 -59.43
N LYS A 254 3.26 20.50 -60.06
CA LYS A 254 3.05 19.16 -60.64
C LYS A 254 4.28 18.80 -61.50
N ARG A 255 5.08 17.82 -61.08
CA ARG A 255 6.04 17.19 -62.00
C ARG A 255 5.20 16.52 -63.08
N ARG A 256 5.35 16.95 -64.33
CA ARG A 256 4.90 16.17 -65.48
C ARG A 256 5.72 14.88 -65.44
N LEU A 257 5.10 13.80 -64.99
CA LEU A 257 5.57 12.44 -65.27
C LEU A 257 5.24 12.14 -66.73
#